data_AF-A0AAW1MSI9-F1
#
_entry.id   AF-A0AAW1MSI9-F1
#
_cell.length_a   1.000
_cell.length_b   1.000
_cell.length_c   1.000
_cell.angle_alpha   90.00
_cell.angle_beta   90.00
_cell.angle_gamma   90.00
#
_symmetry.space_group_name_H-M   'P 1'
#
loop_
_entity.id
_entity.type
_entity.pdbx_description
1 polymer ?
#
loop_
_entity_poly.entity_id
_entity_poly.type
_entity_poly.pdbx_seq_one_letter_code
_entity_poly.pdbx_strand_id
1 'polypeptide(L)'
;MASPVIQISIPFKPLLTKITQCLQFPEPQYTVLNFQQHSVSVTVTSDCEPEEYIYIGGASSNLEESSEKAARMAITDLIEKFDIYIPDFTSAKKQRYERCANLWKLKQEEIKRLRKGLSKLPLVEEFECNEMRHSHSVSLDMVPILMIITKKLPINCGSIVTLEHTPSSFTSWLTINHHNVEHEATYILGDVAPSAIASQENVAHKAIKYLIPIYNIDIIDANYAPEEVKFSALICEYAKRRFENFVKHVLEVKDNQTLIPDEEDCTTPKGGTHSIPILKNPPPPPKKQRTDTPVSSICIATRIPNPLTPPTLHLK
;
A
#
# COMPACT_ATOMS: atom_id res chain seq x y z
N MET A 1 -26.34 -2.77 12.85
CA MET A 1 -25.91 -3.65 11.74
C MET A 1 -24.81 -2.92 10.99
N ALA A 2 -23.68 -3.55 10.70
CA ALA A 2 -22.61 -2.89 9.94
C ALA A 2 -23.07 -2.69 8.49
N SER A 3 -22.93 -1.48 7.96
CA SER A 3 -23.22 -1.19 6.55
C SER A 3 -22.35 -2.07 5.64
N PRO A 4 -22.89 -2.61 4.53
CA PRO A 4 -22.11 -3.42 3.59
C PRO A 4 -20.92 -2.61 3.06
N VAL A 5 -19.78 -3.27 2.85
CA VAL A 5 -18.59 -2.65 2.24
C VAL A 5 -18.87 -2.39 0.77
N ILE A 6 -18.66 -1.16 0.32
CA ILE A 6 -18.82 -0.78 -1.10
C ILE A 6 -17.44 -0.83 -1.75
N GLN A 7 -17.21 -1.80 -2.64
CA GLN A 7 -15.96 -1.90 -3.38
C GLN A 7 -15.97 -1.06 -4.64
N ILE A 8 -14.93 -0.25 -4.84
CA ILE A 8 -14.79 0.65 -5.99
C ILE A 8 -13.37 0.54 -6.52
N SER A 9 -13.21 0.17 -7.79
CA SER A 9 -11.90 0.14 -8.45
C SER A 9 -11.56 1.50 -9.04
N ILE A 10 -10.30 1.89 -8.95
CA ILE A 10 -9.78 3.01 -9.74
C ILE A 10 -9.80 2.63 -11.23
N PRO A 11 -9.84 3.61 -12.15
CA PRO A 11 -9.69 3.31 -13.57
C PRO A 11 -8.22 2.95 -13.85
N PHE A 12 -7.96 1.68 -14.20
CA PHE A 12 -6.63 1.16 -14.46
C PHE A 12 -6.16 1.50 -15.88
N LYS A 13 -7.04 1.55 -16.89
CA LYS A 13 -6.63 1.87 -18.27
C LYS A 13 -5.90 3.23 -18.37
N PRO A 14 -6.44 4.36 -17.83
CA PRO A 14 -5.75 5.64 -17.86
C PRO A 14 -4.45 5.63 -17.04
N LEU A 15 -4.42 4.88 -15.94
CA LEU A 15 -3.22 4.74 -15.12
C LEU A 15 -2.11 3.99 -15.88
N LEU A 16 -2.46 2.93 -16.60
CA LEU A 16 -1.51 2.20 -17.43
C LEU A 16 -0.91 3.12 -18.50
N THR A 17 -1.73 3.96 -19.16
CA THR A 17 -1.24 4.95 -20.13
C THR A 17 -0.24 5.92 -19.51
N LYS A 18 -0.49 6.41 -18.28
CA LYS A 18 0.48 7.26 -17.58
C LYS A 18 1.77 6.53 -17.23
N ILE A 19 1.68 5.26 -16.86
CA ILE A 19 2.86 4.43 -16.59
C ILE A 19 3.69 4.25 -17.86
N THR A 20 3.07 3.86 -18.98
CA THR A 20 3.82 3.67 -20.23
C THR A 20 4.42 4.99 -20.70
N GLN A 21 3.73 6.12 -20.57
CA GLN A 21 4.29 7.45 -20.83
C GLN A 21 5.49 7.78 -19.94
N CYS A 22 5.42 7.46 -18.64
CA CYS A 22 6.52 7.68 -17.69
C CYS A 22 7.76 6.83 -18.05
N LEU A 23 7.54 5.60 -18.52
CA LEU A 23 8.58 4.69 -19.00
C LEU A 23 9.04 4.99 -20.44
N GLN A 24 8.42 5.97 -21.11
CA GLN A 24 8.64 6.28 -22.53
C GLN A 24 8.36 5.10 -23.48
N PHE A 25 7.40 4.24 -23.10
CA PHE A 25 6.93 3.15 -23.94
C PHE A 25 5.78 3.64 -24.86
N PRO A 26 5.57 2.98 -26.01
CA PRO A 26 4.38 3.19 -26.83
C PRO A 26 3.08 3.00 -26.05
N GLU A 27 2.00 3.56 -26.59
CA GLU A 27 0.68 3.46 -25.97
C GLU A 27 0.21 1.99 -25.88
N PRO A 28 -0.35 1.56 -24.73
CA PRO A 28 -0.83 0.20 -24.56
C PRO A 28 -1.95 -0.13 -25.55
N GLN A 29 -1.82 -1.26 -26.25
CA GLN A 29 -2.78 -1.68 -27.27
C GLN A 29 -3.75 -2.71 -26.71
N TYR A 30 -5.05 -2.48 -26.87
CA TYR A 30 -6.09 -3.42 -26.41
C TYR A 30 -6.63 -4.22 -27.60
N THR A 31 -6.68 -5.54 -27.46
CA THR A 31 -7.18 -6.46 -28.50
C THR A 31 -8.25 -7.38 -27.94
N VAL A 32 -9.39 -7.46 -28.62
CA VAL A 32 -10.45 -8.42 -28.27
C VAL A 32 -10.02 -9.82 -28.71
N LEU A 33 -9.87 -10.72 -27.75
CA LEU A 33 -9.51 -12.12 -28.01
C LEU A 33 -10.73 -13.00 -28.26
N ASN A 34 -11.82 -12.77 -27.51
CA ASN A 34 -13.05 -13.54 -27.64
C ASN A 34 -14.27 -12.67 -27.30
N PHE A 35 -15.08 -12.34 -28.30
CA PHE A 35 -16.30 -11.56 -28.12
C PHE A 35 -17.36 -12.27 -27.28
N GLN A 36 -17.50 -13.60 -27.38
CA GLN A 36 -18.52 -14.35 -26.63
C GLN A 36 -18.23 -14.39 -25.13
N GLN A 37 -16.95 -14.40 -24.76
CA GLN A 37 -16.51 -14.38 -23.37
C GLN A 37 -16.17 -12.97 -22.87
N HIS A 38 -16.35 -11.96 -23.73
CA HIS A 38 -15.90 -10.59 -23.52
C HIS A 38 -14.45 -10.49 -23.03
N SER A 39 -13.55 -11.28 -23.64
CA SER A 39 -12.15 -11.33 -23.24
C SER A 39 -11.29 -10.39 -24.08
N VAL A 40 -10.52 -9.56 -23.39
CA VAL A 40 -9.60 -8.55 -23.95
C VAL A 40 -8.20 -8.78 -23.40
N SER A 41 -7.19 -8.63 -24.25
CA SER A 41 -5.78 -8.50 -23.85
C SER A 41 -5.30 -7.06 -23.98
N VAL A 42 -4.29 -6.71 -23.19
CA VAL A 42 -3.48 -5.51 -23.39
C VAL A 42 -2.04 -5.89 -23.70
N THR A 43 -1.48 -5.28 -24.73
CA THR A 43 -0.08 -5.43 -25.14
C THR A 43 0.66 -4.14 -24.78
N VAL A 44 1.75 -4.27 -24.02
CA VAL A 44 2.70 -3.20 -23.71
C VAL A 44 4.02 -3.54 -24.39
N THR A 45 4.46 -2.70 -25.31
CA THR A 45 5.74 -2.85 -26.00
C THR A 45 6.80 -1.99 -25.31
N SER A 46 8.01 -2.50 -25.14
CA SER A 46 9.15 -1.69 -24.67
C SER A 46 10.01 -1.25 -25.85
N ASP A 47 10.50 -0.02 -25.82
CA ASP A 47 11.49 0.44 -26.80
C ASP A 47 12.92 0.01 -26.42
N CYS A 48 13.13 -0.36 -25.15
CA CYS A 48 14.43 -0.77 -24.62
C CYS A 48 14.74 -2.26 -24.89
N GLU A 49 13.70 -3.08 -24.99
CA GLU A 49 13.81 -4.52 -25.20
C GLU A 49 12.83 -4.94 -26.30
N PRO A 50 13.20 -5.84 -27.23
CA PRO A 50 12.31 -6.32 -28.30
C PRO A 50 11.16 -7.20 -27.79
N GLU A 51 10.84 -7.13 -26.49
CA GLU A 51 9.84 -7.96 -25.82
C GLU A 51 8.49 -7.24 -25.76
N GLU A 52 7.45 -7.96 -26.16
CA GLU A 52 6.07 -7.54 -25.98
C GLU A 52 5.49 -8.19 -24.72
N TYR A 53 4.92 -7.39 -23.84
CA TYR A 53 4.24 -7.86 -22.64
C TYR A 53 2.74 -7.95 -22.91
N ILE A 54 2.20 -9.17 -22.91
CA ILE A 54 0.78 -9.42 -23.19
C ILE A 54 0.09 -9.88 -21.90
N TYR A 55 -0.96 -9.16 -21.50
CA TYR A 55 -1.76 -9.45 -20.32
C TYR A 55 -3.20 -9.70 -20.72
N ILE A 56 -3.78 -10.80 -20.25
CA ILE A 56 -5.12 -11.24 -20.64
C ILE A 56 -6.08 -11.05 -19.47
N GLY A 57 -7.13 -10.24 -19.67
CA GLY A 57 -8.11 -9.93 -18.62
C GLY A 57 -9.11 -11.06 -18.32
N GLY A 58 -9.10 -12.13 -19.12
CA GLY A 58 -9.96 -13.30 -18.96
C GLY A 58 -11.41 -13.04 -19.36
N ALA A 59 -12.31 -13.97 -19.02
CA ALA A 59 -13.75 -13.80 -19.28
C ALA A 59 -14.38 -12.81 -18.30
N SER A 60 -15.28 -11.95 -18.79
CA SER A 60 -15.92 -10.89 -17.98
C SER A 60 -17.38 -10.62 -18.41
N SER A 61 -18.09 -9.79 -17.63
CA SER A 61 -19.48 -9.44 -17.95
C SER A 61 -19.59 -8.56 -19.21
N ASN A 62 -18.54 -7.79 -19.51
CA ASN A 62 -18.42 -6.94 -20.68
C ASN A 62 -16.94 -6.67 -21.01
N LEU A 63 -16.69 -6.13 -22.21
CA LEU A 63 -15.34 -5.89 -22.72
C LEU A 63 -14.56 -4.86 -21.88
N GLU A 64 -15.23 -3.86 -21.31
CA GLU A 64 -14.57 -2.82 -20.50
C GLU A 64 -14.03 -3.42 -19.20
N GLU A 65 -14.82 -4.27 -18.53
CA GLU A 65 -14.37 -4.97 -17.32
C GLU A 65 -13.16 -5.88 -17.60
N SER A 66 -13.15 -6.62 -18.72
CA SER A 66 -11.97 -7.41 -19.09
C SER A 66 -10.77 -6.51 -19.41
N SER A 67 -10.98 -5.35 -20.02
CA SER A 67 -9.91 -4.41 -20.34
C SER A 67 -9.27 -3.84 -19.07
N GLU A 68 -10.10 -3.47 -18.09
CA GLU A 68 -9.65 -3.00 -16.76
C GLU A 68 -8.89 -4.09 -15.98
N LYS A 69 -9.34 -5.36 -16.06
CA LYS A 69 -8.60 -6.49 -15.47
C LYS A 69 -7.23 -6.69 -16.12
N ALA A 70 -7.17 -6.65 -17.46
CA ALA A 70 -5.92 -6.77 -18.20
C ALA A 70 -4.95 -5.62 -17.85
N ALA A 71 -5.47 -4.38 -17.80
CA ALA A 71 -4.70 -3.21 -17.42
C ALA A 71 -4.16 -3.29 -16.00
N ARG A 72 -4.99 -3.73 -15.03
CA ARG A 72 -4.53 -3.94 -13.65
C ARG A 72 -3.39 -4.94 -13.56
N MET A 73 -3.48 -6.07 -14.27
CA MET A 73 -2.41 -7.07 -14.30
C MET A 73 -1.12 -6.50 -14.88
N ALA A 74 -1.23 -5.73 -15.97
CA ALA A 74 -0.08 -5.05 -16.57
C ALA A 74 0.56 -4.05 -15.58
N ILE A 75 -0.24 -3.24 -14.88
CA ILE A 75 0.25 -2.28 -13.90
C ILE A 75 1.02 -2.98 -12.78
N THR A 76 0.48 -4.07 -12.23
CA THR A 76 1.16 -4.82 -11.16
C THR A 76 2.52 -5.34 -11.60
N ASP A 77 2.63 -5.93 -12.79
CA ASP A 77 3.90 -6.42 -13.33
C ASP A 77 4.90 -5.28 -13.58
N LEU A 78 4.44 -4.18 -14.19
CA LEU A 78 5.29 -3.03 -14.49
C LEU A 78 5.81 -2.33 -13.23
N ILE A 79 4.99 -2.21 -12.18
CA ILE A 79 5.40 -1.65 -10.88
C ILE A 79 6.60 -2.43 -10.32
N GLU A 80 6.50 -3.76 -10.30
CA GLU A 80 7.57 -4.63 -9.80
C GLU A 80 8.80 -4.58 -10.70
N LYS A 81 8.60 -4.62 -12.02
CA LYS A 81 9.70 -4.74 -12.99
C LYS A 81 10.53 -3.47 -13.15
N PHE A 82 9.89 -2.30 -13.06
CA PHE A 82 10.52 -1.00 -13.33
C PHE A 82 10.62 -0.09 -12.10
N ASP A 83 10.34 -0.62 -10.91
CA ASP A 83 10.39 0.10 -9.63
C ASP A 83 9.59 1.42 -9.69
N ILE A 84 8.32 1.32 -10.11
CA ILE A 84 7.43 2.47 -10.24
C ILE A 84 6.72 2.72 -8.91
N TYR A 85 6.78 3.96 -8.45
CA TYR A 85 6.02 4.42 -7.32
C TYR A 85 4.68 5.02 -7.72
N ILE A 86 3.60 4.55 -7.10
CA ILE A 86 2.26 5.12 -7.27
C ILE A 86 1.73 5.52 -5.89
N PRO A 87 1.71 6.82 -5.54
CA PRO A 87 1.05 7.28 -4.33
C PRO A 87 -0.48 7.11 -4.49
N ASP A 88 -1.04 6.14 -3.78
CA ASP A 88 -2.45 5.78 -3.80
C ASP A 88 -3.01 5.67 -2.37
N PHE A 89 -4.26 5.21 -2.25
CA PHE A 89 -4.97 5.18 -0.97
C PHE A 89 -4.35 4.15 -0.01
N THR A 90 -3.90 3.04 -0.58
CA THR A 90 -3.31 1.91 0.13
C THR A 90 -1.86 2.20 0.56
N SER A 91 -1.03 2.75 -0.34
CA SER A 91 0.38 2.99 -0.07
C SER A 91 0.59 4.00 1.06
N ALA A 92 -0.20 5.07 1.11
CA ALA A 92 -0.15 6.03 2.22
C ALA A 92 -0.49 5.40 3.58
N LYS A 93 -1.43 4.45 3.60
CA LYS A 93 -1.81 3.72 4.81
C LYS A 93 -0.73 2.73 5.24
N LYS A 94 -0.17 1.97 4.30
CA LYS A 94 0.97 1.05 4.52
C LYS A 94 2.18 1.79 5.10
N GLN A 95 2.60 2.88 4.45
CA GLN A 95 3.72 3.72 4.90
C GLN A 95 3.49 4.28 6.31
N ARG A 96 2.26 4.69 6.64
CA ARG A 96 1.93 5.16 7.99
C ARG A 96 2.18 4.08 9.03
N TYR A 97 1.73 2.84 8.79
CA TYR A 97 1.96 1.74 9.73
C TYR A 97 3.44 1.40 9.87
N GLU A 98 4.18 1.36 8.76
CA GLU A 98 5.62 1.12 8.77
C GLU A 98 6.38 2.21 9.55
N ARG A 99 6.02 3.48 9.31
CA ARG A 99 6.58 4.63 10.04
C ARG A 99 6.26 4.53 11.53
N CYS A 100 5.02 4.23 11.90
CA CYS A 100 4.64 4.05 13.29
C CYS A 100 5.41 2.89 13.95
N ALA A 101 5.57 1.76 13.27
CA ALA A 101 6.35 0.63 13.76
C ALA A 101 7.81 1.01 14.04
N ASN A 102 8.43 1.76 13.13
CA ASN A 102 9.80 2.24 13.29
C ASN A 102 9.94 3.27 14.43
N LEU A 103 8.97 4.17 14.57
CA LEU A 103 8.93 5.11 15.69
C LEU A 103 8.87 4.39 17.05
N TRP A 104 8.10 3.31 17.17
CA TRP A 104 8.07 2.51 18.41
C TRP A 104 9.42 1.85 18.71
N LYS A 105 10.11 1.33 17.70
CA LYS A 105 11.47 0.77 17.85
C LYS A 105 12.47 1.82 18.30
N LEU A 106 12.45 3.01 17.67
CA LEU A 106 13.34 4.12 18.03
C LEU A 106 13.10 4.61 19.46
N LYS A 107 11.84 4.77 19.87
CA LYS A 107 11.50 5.10 21.27
C LYS A 107 12.04 4.05 22.25
N GLN A 108 11.95 2.76 21.90
CA GLN A 108 12.51 1.69 22.73
C GLN A 108 14.03 1.81 22.88
N GLU A 109 14.76 2.06 21.78
CA GLU A 109 16.21 2.23 21.81
C GLU A 109 16.65 3.49 22.54
N GLU A 110 15.90 4.60 22.41
CA GLU A 110 16.14 5.83 23.17
C GLU A 110 16.10 5.57 24.69
N ILE A 111 15.06 4.89 25.18
CA ILE A 111 14.95 4.55 26.61
C ILE A 111 16.09 3.61 27.04
N LYS A 112 16.45 2.61 26.23
CA LYS A 112 17.60 1.73 26.53
C LYS A 112 18.90 2.51 26.66
N ARG A 113 19.13 3.50 25.79
CA ARG A 113 20.32 4.36 25.84
C ARG A 113 20.34 5.24 27.08
N LEU A 114 19.21 5.88 27.39
CA LEU A 114 19.08 6.71 28.59
C LEU A 114 19.36 5.90 29.87
N ARG A 115 18.93 4.63 29.94
CA ARG A 115 19.26 3.74 31.08
C ARG A 115 20.75 3.40 31.17
N LYS A 116 21.47 3.40 30.04
CA LYS A 116 22.93 3.20 29.99
C LYS A 116 23.71 4.49 30.26
N GLY A 117 23.04 5.59 30.63
CA GLY A 117 23.67 6.89 30.84
C GLY A 117 24.17 7.55 29.54
N LEU A 118 23.75 7.03 28.38
CA LEU A 118 24.11 7.60 27.09
C LEU A 118 23.18 8.77 26.76
N SER A 119 23.71 9.78 26.08
CA SER A 119 22.92 10.90 25.59
C SER A 119 21.85 10.45 24.60
N LYS A 120 20.77 11.24 24.56
CA LYS A 120 19.72 11.13 23.56
C LYS A 120 20.37 11.24 22.17
N LEU A 121 20.11 10.27 21.30
CA LEU A 121 20.42 10.43 19.88
C LEU A 121 19.67 11.65 19.38
N PRO A 122 20.27 12.53 18.57
CA PRO A 122 19.45 13.39 17.74
C PRO A 122 18.44 12.48 17.04
N LEU A 123 17.14 12.82 17.10
CA LEU A 123 16.19 12.19 16.20
C LEU A 123 16.79 12.42 14.83
N VAL A 124 17.23 11.36 14.18
CA VAL A 124 17.74 11.50 12.82
C VAL A 124 16.56 12.06 12.04
N GLU A 125 16.72 13.28 11.53
CA GLU A 125 15.77 13.94 10.64
C GLU A 125 15.64 13.19 9.30
N GLU A 126 16.27 12.03 9.14
CA GLU A 126 15.97 10.97 8.17
C GLU A 126 14.57 10.33 8.39
N PHE A 127 13.61 11.16 8.83
CA PHE A 127 12.21 11.07 8.45
C PHE A 127 11.87 12.08 7.34
N GLU A 128 12.85 12.73 6.70
CA GLU A 128 12.86 12.70 5.24
C GLU A 128 12.51 11.26 4.93
N CYS A 129 11.30 11.05 4.41
CA CYS A 129 10.96 9.74 3.88
C CYS A 129 12.23 9.30 3.15
N ASN A 130 12.65 8.03 3.31
CA ASN A 130 13.00 7.37 2.07
C ASN A 130 11.72 7.53 1.23
N GLU A 131 11.53 8.69 0.58
CA GLU A 131 11.16 8.78 -0.80
C GLU A 131 12.18 7.84 -1.38
N MET A 132 11.82 6.56 -1.34
CA MET A 132 12.54 5.51 -1.99
C MET A 132 12.79 6.14 -3.34
N ARG A 133 14.07 6.25 -3.71
CA ARG A 133 14.50 6.82 -4.97
C ARG A 133 14.04 5.87 -6.06
N HIS A 134 12.73 5.73 -6.18
CA HIS A 134 12.03 5.04 -7.20
C HIS A 134 12.41 5.81 -8.45
N SER A 135 12.86 5.06 -9.45
CA SER A 135 13.33 5.66 -10.68
C SER A 135 12.18 6.41 -11.39
N HIS A 136 10.93 6.02 -11.08
CA HIS A 136 9.72 6.53 -11.71
C HIS A 136 8.61 6.76 -10.66
N SER A 137 7.85 7.84 -10.79
CA SER A 137 6.70 8.15 -9.93
C SER A 137 5.52 8.61 -10.78
N VAL A 138 4.35 8.00 -10.56
CA VAL A 138 3.13 8.24 -11.34
C VAL A 138 1.97 8.55 -10.41
N SER A 139 1.32 9.71 -10.59
CA SER A 139 0.17 10.12 -9.77
C SER A 139 -1.17 9.63 -10.34
N LEU A 140 -2.10 9.29 -9.44
CA LEU A 140 -3.49 9.03 -9.76
C LEU A 140 -4.25 10.33 -10.09
N ASP A 141 -5.23 10.25 -11.00
CA ASP A 141 -6.20 11.33 -11.20
C ASP A 141 -7.37 11.16 -10.22
N MET A 142 -7.46 12.04 -9.24
CA MET A 142 -8.45 11.99 -8.17
C MET A 142 -9.82 12.46 -8.64
N VAL A 143 -9.90 13.40 -9.59
CA VAL A 143 -11.18 13.90 -10.09
C VAL A 143 -12.02 12.79 -10.76
N PRO A 144 -11.48 11.98 -11.70
CA PRO A 144 -12.20 10.83 -12.25
C PRO A 144 -12.59 9.79 -11.21
N ILE A 145 -11.71 9.50 -10.23
CA ILE A 145 -12.00 8.55 -9.15
C ILE A 145 -13.17 9.05 -8.30
N LEU A 146 -13.19 10.34 -7.96
CA LEU A 146 -14.31 10.95 -7.23
C LEU A 146 -15.62 10.81 -8.02
N MET A 147 -15.62 11.04 -9.33
CA MET A 147 -16.82 10.88 -10.16
C MET A 147 -17.36 9.44 -10.18
N ILE A 148 -16.48 8.43 -10.16
CA ILE A 148 -16.89 7.03 -10.07
C ILE A 148 -17.52 6.76 -8.70
N ILE A 149 -16.90 7.29 -7.63
CA ILE A 149 -17.40 7.14 -6.26
C ILE A 149 -18.79 7.76 -6.11
N THR A 150 -18.98 9.01 -6.53
CA THR A 150 -20.25 9.72 -6.37
C THR A 150 -21.39 9.05 -7.14
N LYS A 151 -21.12 8.42 -8.29
CA LYS A 151 -22.12 7.62 -9.04
C LYS A 151 -22.58 6.35 -8.31
N LYS A 152 -21.78 5.82 -7.38
CA LYS A 152 -22.08 4.60 -6.63
C LYS A 152 -22.71 4.87 -5.26
N LEU A 153 -22.69 6.12 -4.81
CA LEU A 153 -23.18 6.51 -3.50
C LEU A 153 -24.53 7.24 -3.61
N PRO A 154 -25.42 7.08 -2.62
CA PRO A 154 -26.67 7.83 -2.56
C PRO A 154 -26.44 9.26 -2.02
N ILE A 155 -25.58 10.03 -2.69
CA ILE A 155 -25.23 11.41 -2.32
C ILE A 155 -25.50 12.37 -3.46
N ASN A 156 -25.81 13.62 -3.12
CA ASN A 156 -25.84 14.71 -4.08
C ASN A 156 -24.53 15.49 -3.96
N CYS A 157 -23.61 15.19 -4.87
CA CYS A 157 -22.31 15.84 -4.95
C CYS A 157 -22.32 16.86 -6.11
N GLY A 158 -22.04 18.12 -5.81
CA GLY A 158 -21.91 19.16 -6.83
C GLY A 158 -20.69 18.95 -7.74
N SER A 159 -20.52 19.82 -8.73
CA SER A 159 -19.27 19.91 -9.49
C SER A 159 -18.19 20.61 -8.67
N ILE A 160 -16.91 20.31 -8.96
CA ILE A 160 -15.81 21.11 -8.43
C ILE A 160 -15.84 22.48 -9.11
N VAL A 161 -15.90 23.54 -8.31
CA VAL A 161 -15.83 24.93 -8.78
C VAL A 161 -14.44 25.45 -8.48
N THR A 162 -13.86 26.21 -9.42
CA THR A 162 -12.52 26.79 -9.28
C THR A 162 -12.58 28.29 -9.53
N LEU A 163 -11.90 29.06 -8.68
CA LEU A 163 -11.74 30.51 -8.79
C LEU A 163 -10.25 30.86 -8.78
N GLU A 164 -9.82 31.67 -9.74
CA GLU A 164 -8.49 32.27 -9.76
C GLU A 164 -8.51 33.57 -8.95
N HIS A 165 -7.66 33.68 -7.93
CA HIS A 165 -7.50 34.90 -7.14
C HIS A 165 -6.36 35.76 -7.65
N THR A 166 -5.26 35.12 -8.05
CA THR A 166 -4.06 35.71 -8.64
C THR A 166 -3.51 34.76 -9.70
N PRO A 167 -2.59 35.20 -10.60
CA PRO A 167 -2.02 34.37 -11.67
C PRO A 167 -1.33 33.07 -11.22
N SER A 168 -1.13 32.87 -9.92
CA SER A 168 -0.47 31.72 -9.32
C SER A 168 -1.21 31.18 -8.09
N SER A 169 -2.50 31.48 -7.95
CA SER A 169 -3.30 31.02 -6.82
C SER A 169 -4.75 30.75 -7.23
N PHE A 170 -5.12 29.48 -7.16
CA PHE A 170 -6.43 28.96 -7.49
C PHE A 170 -7.06 28.33 -6.26
N THR A 171 -8.30 28.71 -5.97
CA THR A 171 -9.11 28.05 -4.94
C THR A 171 -10.13 27.18 -5.64
N SER A 172 -10.17 25.90 -5.29
CA SER A 172 -11.25 25.00 -5.71
C SER A 172 -12.08 24.59 -4.51
N TRP A 173 -13.36 24.30 -4.73
CA TRP A 173 -14.22 23.70 -3.72
C TRP A 173 -15.30 22.79 -4.32
N LEU A 174 -15.85 21.93 -3.47
CA LEU A 174 -16.89 20.97 -3.77
C LEU A 174 -17.93 20.96 -2.67
N THR A 175 -19.20 20.89 -3.04
CA THR A 175 -20.32 20.74 -2.10
C THR A 175 -20.82 19.31 -2.12
N ILE A 176 -20.91 18.67 -0.95
CA ILE A 176 -21.46 17.33 -0.77
C ILE A 176 -22.68 17.44 0.14
N ASN A 177 -23.83 17.03 -0.37
CA ASN A 177 -25.06 16.89 0.39
C ASN A 177 -25.34 15.40 0.60
N HIS A 178 -25.51 14.99 1.85
CA HIS A 178 -25.98 13.65 2.13
C HIS A 178 -27.22 13.68 3.03
N HIS A 179 -28.18 12.83 2.67
CA HIS A 179 -29.36 12.58 3.49
C HIS A 179 -29.02 11.40 4.40
N ASN A 180 -28.57 11.68 5.63
CA ASN A 180 -28.65 10.67 6.67
C ASN A 180 -30.05 10.76 7.30
N VAL A 181 -30.59 9.62 7.73
CA VAL A 181 -32.00 9.41 8.13
C VAL A 181 -32.49 10.40 9.20
N GLU A 182 -31.58 11.09 9.89
CA GLU A 182 -31.91 12.03 10.96
C GLU A 182 -31.60 13.50 10.64
N HIS A 183 -30.69 13.81 9.69
CA HIS A 183 -30.25 15.19 9.43
C HIS A 183 -29.77 15.37 7.98
N GLU A 184 -30.22 16.44 7.33
CA GLU A 184 -29.61 16.95 6.11
C GLU A 184 -28.36 17.75 6.48
N ALA A 185 -27.21 17.32 5.97
CA ALA A 185 -25.95 18.02 6.19
C ALA A 185 -25.29 18.34 4.84
N THR A 186 -24.91 19.60 4.70
CA THR A 186 -24.14 20.11 3.57
C THR A 186 -22.70 20.36 4.01
N TYR A 187 -21.75 19.73 3.30
CA TYR A 187 -20.33 19.89 3.54
C TYR A 187 -19.68 20.60 2.35
N ILE A 188 -18.82 21.57 2.64
CA ILE A 188 -18.03 22.26 1.63
C ILE A 188 -16.57 21.93 1.88
N LEU A 189 -15.93 21.29 0.90
CA LEU A 189 -14.52 20.93 0.95
C LEU A 189 -13.77 21.82 -0.03
N GLY A 190 -12.80 22.57 0.47
CA GLY A 190 -12.00 23.51 -0.32
C GLY A 190 -10.51 23.27 -0.22
N ASP A 191 -9.77 23.75 -1.22
CA ASP A 191 -8.32 23.83 -1.20
C ASP A 191 -7.79 24.97 -2.09
N VAL A 192 -6.58 25.45 -1.78
CA VAL A 192 -5.88 26.48 -2.54
C VAL A 192 -4.57 25.90 -3.07
N ALA A 193 -4.29 26.07 -4.35
CA ALA A 193 -3.05 25.58 -4.97
C ALA A 193 -2.53 26.52 -6.08
N PRO A 194 -1.25 26.38 -6.49
CA PRO A 194 -0.66 27.22 -7.54
C PRO A 194 -1.26 27.04 -8.94
N SER A 195 -1.99 25.94 -9.18
CA SER A 195 -2.66 25.67 -10.46
C SER A 195 -4.09 25.20 -10.25
N ALA A 196 -4.96 25.49 -11.21
CA ALA A 196 -6.34 25.04 -11.21
C ALA A 196 -6.42 23.51 -11.04
N ILE A 197 -5.64 22.76 -11.84
CA ILE A 197 -5.59 21.29 -11.80
C ILE A 197 -5.20 20.80 -10.41
N ALA A 198 -4.12 21.32 -9.82
CA ALA A 198 -3.68 20.90 -8.49
C ALA A 198 -4.75 21.17 -7.42
N SER A 199 -5.41 22.34 -7.48
CA SER A 199 -6.48 22.67 -6.51
C SER A 199 -7.67 21.72 -6.65
N GLN A 200 -8.06 21.35 -7.88
CA GLN A 200 -9.15 20.40 -8.13
C GLN A 200 -8.80 18.99 -7.65
N GLU A 201 -7.60 18.51 -7.96
CA GLU A 201 -7.08 17.22 -7.52
C GLU A 201 -7.03 17.11 -5.98
N ASN A 202 -6.59 18.17 -5.30
CA ASN A 202 -6.56 18.22 -3.84
C ASN A 202 -7.97 18.20 -3.22
N VAL A 203 -8.91 18.95 -3.78
CA VAL A 203 -10.32 18.93 -3.36
C VAL A 203 -10.93 17.55 -3.56
N ALA A 204 -10.69 16.93 -4.73
CA ALA A 204 -11.17 15.59 -5.02
C ALA A 204 -10.59 14.56 -4.03
N HIS A 205 -9.28 14.62 -3.77
CA HIS A 205 -8.62 13.76 -2.80
C HIS A 205 -9.20 13.93 -1.38
N LYS A 206 -9.44 15.17 -0.93
CA LYS A 206 -10.10 15.47 0.36
C LYS A 206 -11.51 14.88 0.41
N ALA A 207 -12.29 15.04 -0.65
CA ALA A 207 -13.64 14.50 -0.77
C ALA A 207 -13.66 12.97 -0.69
N ILE A 208 -12.77 12.29 -1.41
CA ILE A 208 -12.66 10.83 -1.37
C ILE A 208 -12.31 10.37 0.05
N LYS A 209 -11.31 10.98 0.68
CA LYS A 209 -10.92 10.67 2.07
C LYS A 209 -12.06 10.87 3.08
N TYR A 210 -12.90 11.86 2.86
CA TYR A 210 -14.09 12.12 3.67
C TYR A 210 -15.16 11.03 3.46
N LEU A 211 -15.41 10.62 2.21
CA LEU A 211 -16.46 9.65 1.87
C LEU A 211 -16.13 8.21 2.28
N ILE A 212 -14.86 7.80 2.21
CA ILE A 212 -14.41 6.43 2.53
C ILE A 212 -14.97 5.91 3.88
N PRO A 213 -14.73 6.58 5.02
CA PRO A 213 -15.19 6.09 6.32
C PRO A 213 -16.71 6.21 6.49
N ILE A 214 -17.37 7.19 5.85
CA ILE A 214 -18.80 7.43 6.02
C ILE A 214 -19.63 6.32 5.35
N TYR A 215 -19.20 5.91 4.16
CA TYR A 215 -19.92 4.91 3.35
C TYR A 215 -19.27 3.53 3.37
N ASN A 216 -18.26 3.32 4.23
CA ASN A 216 -17.51 2.07 4.32
C ASN A 216 -17.01 1.59 2.95
N ILE A 217 -16.32 2.49 2.24
CA ILE A 217 -15.80 2.25 0.88
C ILE A 217 -14.44 1.55 0.96
N ASP A 218 -14.26 0.53 0.14
CA ASP A 218 -12.98 -0.13 -0.07
C ASP A 218 -12.51 0.14 -1.51
N ILE A 219 -11.41 0.89 -1.64
CA ILE A 219 -10.88 1.28 -2.95
C ILE A 219 -9.85 0.26 -3.42
N ILE A 220 -10.10 -0.36 -4.58
CA ILE A 220 -9.16 -1.24 -5.25
C ILE A 220 -8.25 -0.37 -6.13
N ASP A 221 -7.08 -0.01 -5.61
CA ASP A 221 -6.04 0.77 -6.28
C ASP A 221 -4.89 -0.09 -6.84
N ALA A 222 -3.81 0.55 -7.32
CA ALA A 222 -2.69 -0.11 -7.99
C ALA A 222 -1.87 -0.96 -7.02
N ASN A 223 -1.69 -0.49 -5.78
CA ASN A 223 -1.02 -1.21 -4.71
C ASN A 223 -2.00 -1.99 -3.83
N TYR A 224 -3.17 -2.36 -4.35
CA TYR A 224 -4.19 -3.05 -3.57
C TYR A 224 -3.74 -4.47 -3.20
N ALA A 225 -3.07 -4.58 -2.07
CA ALA A 225 -2.68 -5.81 -1.43
C ALA A 225 -3.23 -5.79 0.01
N PRO A 226 -4.52 -6.14 0.21
CA PRO A 226 -5.17 -5.99 1.51
C PRO A 226 -4.47 -6.80 2.61
N GLU A 227 -3.84 -7.92 2.25
CA GLU A 227 -3.03 -8.73 3.14
C GLU A 227 -1.76 -8.00 3.61
N GLU A 228 -1.07 -7.28 2.71
CA GLU A 228 0.11 -6.51 3.07
C GLU A 228 -0.23 -5.35 4.00
N VAL A 229 -1.32 -4.63 3.74
CA VAL A 229 -1.76 -3.54 4.64
C VAL A 229 -2.09 -4.07 6.03
N LYS A 230 -2.81 -5.20 6.08
CA LYS A 230 -3.11 -5.88 7.34
C LYS A 230 -1.83 -6.31 8.04
N PHE A 231 -0.86 -6.83 7.30
CA PHE A 231 0.42 -7.25 7.83
C PHE A 231 1.23 -6.06 8.39
N SER A 232 1.32 -4.93 7.66
CA SER A 232 1.98 -3.71 8.17
C SER A 232 1.28 -3.16 9.41
N ALA A 233 -0.06 -3.21 9.46
CA ALA A 233 -0.83 -2.84 10.65
C ALA A 233 -0.52 -3.76 11.85
N LEU A 234 -0.44 -5.08 11.63
CA LEU A 234 -0.06 -6.05 12.66
C LEU A 234 1.37 -5.82 13.17
N ILE A 235 2.32 -5.52 12.29
CA ILE A 235 3.70 -5.16 12.68
C ILE A 235 3.71 -3.91 13.55
N CYS A 236 2.94 -2.87 13.17
CA CYS A 236 2.80 -1.65 13.95
C CYS A 236 2.23 -1.92 15.35
N GLU A 237 1.13 -2.67 15.45
CA GLU A 237 0.53 -3.05 16.73
C GLU A 237 1.46 -3.92 17.59
N TYR A 238 2.18 -4.86 16.98
CA TYR A 238 3.17 -5.67 17.69
C TYR A 238 4.32 -4.80 18.25
N ALA A 239 4.83 -3.85 17.45
CA ALA A 239 5.88 -2.93 17.88
C ALA A 239 5.40 -2.04 19.04
N LYS A 240 4.16 -1.54 18.98
CA LYS A 240 3.51 -0.79 20.05
C LYS A 240 3.41 -1.60 21.34
N ARG A 241 2.83 -2.80 21.29
CA ARG A 241 2.68 -3.68 22.47
C ARG A 241 4.03 -4.05 23.09
N ARG A 242 5.04 -4.33 22.24
CA ARG A 242 6.41 -4.59 22.69
C ARG A 242 7.00 -3.41 23.43
N PHE A 243 6.80 -2.19 22.92
CA PHE A 243 7.23 -0.96 23.59
C PHE A 243 6.51 -0.76 24.92
N GLU A 244 5.19 -0.91 24.97
CA GLU A 244 4.39 -0.78 26.19
C GLU A 244 4.84 -1.76 27.29
N ASN A 245 5.05 -3.04 26.92
CA ASN A 245 5.58 -4.06 27.84
C ASN A 245 6.99 -3.70 28.33
N PHE A 246 7.83 -3.17 27.45
CA PHE A 246 9.17 -2.73 27.82
C PHE A 246 9.14 -1.56 28.80
N VAL A 247 8.30 -0.55 28.57
CA VAL A 247 8.11 0.58 29.49
C VAL A 247 7.60 0.09 30.85
N LYS A 248 6.60 -0.80 30.88
CA LYS A 248 6.10 -1.40 32.11
C LYS A 248 7.22 -2.07 32.91
N HIS A 249 8.04 -2.90 32.25
CA HIS A 249 9.18 -3.54 32.91
C HIS A 249 10.24 -2.53 33.38
N VAL A 250 10.49 -1.46 32.62
CA VAL A 250 11.42 -0.38 33.02
C VAL A 250 10.93 0.33 34.28
N LEU A 251 9.63 0.58 34.39
CA LEU A 251 9.00 1.24 35.54
C LEU A 251 8.94 0.32 36.76
N GLU A 252 8.54 -0.94 36.60
CA GLU A 252 8.50 -1.94 37.69
C GLU A 252 9.89 -2.19 38.29
N VAL A 253 10.95 -2.17 37.46
CA VAL A 253 12.33 -2.27 37.97
C VAL A 253 12.75 -1.02 38.77
N LYS A 254 12.21 0.17 38.46
CA LYS A 254 12.48 1.37 39.27
C LYS A 254 11.77 1.29 40.63
N ASP A 255 10.51 0.88 40.66
CA ASP A 255 9.75 0.78 41.92
C ASP A 255 10.35 -0.27 42.86
N ASN A 256 10.87 -1.37 42.31
CA ASN A 256 11.55 -2.42 43.08
C ASN A 256 13.01 -2.07 43.47
N GLN A 257 13.63 -1.06 42.84
CA GLN A 257 14.96 -0.57 43.24
C GLN A 257 14.90 0.46 44.38
N THR A 258 13.73 0.98 44.72
CA THR A 258 13.49 1.85 45.89
C THR A 258 13.26 1.08 47.20
N LEU A 259 13.26 -0.25 47.18
CA LEU A 259 13.06 -1.11 48.35
C LEU A 259 14.22 -2.10 48.53
N ILE A 260 15.45 -1.59 48.55
CA ILE A 260 16.54 -2.29 49.21
C ILE A 260 16.75 -1.56 50.54
N PRO A 261 16.25 -2.09 51.67
CA PRO A 261 16.87 -1.78 52.95
C PRO A 261 18.33 -2.24 52.84
N ASP A 262 19.24 -1.34 53.21
CA ASP A 262 20.58 -1.74 53.64
C ASP A 262 20.48 -2.91 54.64
N GLU A 263 21.54 -3.71 54.66
CA GLU A 263 21.83 -4.79 55.63
C GLU A 263 21.29 -6.19 55.25
N GLU A 264 22.17 -7.09 54.79
CA GLU A 264 23.03 -7.93 55.65
C GLU A 264 23.59 -9.14 54.86
N ASP A 265 24.76 -9.60 55.27
CA ASP A 265 25.59 -10.63 54.66
C ASP A 265 24.83 -11.87 54.14
N CYS A 266 24.77 -12.02 52.82
CA CYS A 266 24.40 -13.29 52.17
C CYS A 266 25.56 -14.30 52.25
N THR A 267 25.72 -14.93 53.42
CA THR A 267 26.49 -16.17 53.52
C THR A 267 25.70 -17.32 52.90
N THR A 268 26.30 -17.98 51.90
CA THR A 268 25.72 -19.16 51.25
C THR A 268 25.78 -20.35 52.23
N PRO A 269 24.66 -21.03 52.54
CA PRO A 269 24.73 -22.26 53.33
C PRO A 269 25.36 -23.36 52.46
N LYS A 270 26.58 -23.79 52.81
CA LYS A 270 27.20 -25.01 52.27
C LYS A 270 26.53 -26.25 52.89
N GLY A 271 25.28 -26.51 52.51
CA GLY A 271 24.51 -27.70 52.93
C GLY A 271 24.30 -28.66 51.76
N GLY A 272 24.95 -29.82 51.79
CA GLY A 272 24.96 -30.84 50.74
C GLY A 272 23.64 -31.61 50.52
N THR A 273 22.48 -31.05 50.86
CA THR A 273 21.18 -31.75 50.84
C THR A 273 20.22 -31.27 49.76
N HIS A 274 20.60 -30.26 48.96
CA HIS A 274 19.78 -29.76 47.85
C HIS A 274 20.53 -29.83 46.53
N SER A 275 20.84 -31.05 46.09
CA SER A 275 21.30 -31.33 44.74
C SER A 275 20.11 -31.20 43.78
N ILE A 276 20.15 -30.25 42.85
CA ILE A 276 19.19 -30.18 41.74
C ILE A 276 19.38 -31.45 40.88
N PRO A 277 18.34 -32.25 40.63
CA PRO A 277 18.46 -33.42 39.77
C PRO A 277 18.83 -32.99 38.34
N ILE A 278 19.92 -33.53 37.82
CA ILE A 278 20.34 -33.30 36.44
C ILE A 278 19.29 -33.95 35.52
N LEU A 279 18.56 -33.12 34.76
CA LEU A 279 17.64 -33.60 33.73
C LEU A 279 18.42 -34.41 32.68
N LYS A 280 18.06 -35.68 32.50
CA LYS A 280 18.55 -36.49 31.38
C LYS A 280 18.04 -35.88 30.06
N ASN A 281 18.93 -35.78 29.07
CA ASN A 281 18.64 -35.23 27.75
C ASN A 281 17.39 -35.85 27.12
N PRO A 282 16.56 -35.06 26.42
CA PRO A 282 15.40 -35.58 25.70
C PRO A 282 15.83 -36.42 24.49
N PRO A 283 15.04 -37.44 24.09
CA PRO A 283 15.32 -38.24 22.90
C PRO A 283 15.17 -37.40 21.61
N PRO A 284 15.91 -37.76 20.54
CA PRO A 284 15.88 -37.04 19.29
C PRO A 284 14.52 -37.17 18.58
N PRO A 285 14.08 -36.13 17.85
CA PRO A 285 12.78 -36.13 17.19
C PRO A 285 12.71 -37.11 16.00
N PRO A 286 11.53 -37.68 15.72
CA PRO A 286 11.34 -38.59 14.59
C PRO A 286 11.42 -37.84 13.25
N LYS A 287 12.19 -38.40 12.31
CA LYS A 287 12.26 -37.95 10.92
C LYS A 287 10.90 -38.14 10.24
N LYS A 288 10.24 -37.06 9.80
CA LYS A 288 9.05 -37.14 8.94
C LYS A 288 9.40 -36.87 7.48
N GLN A 289 8.86 -37.77 6.66
CA GLN A 289 9.05 -37.95 5.23
C GLN A 289 8.52 -36.77 4.41
N ARG A 290 9.15 -36.53 3.25
CA ARG A 290 8.63 -35.71 2.16
C ARG A 290 7.37 -36.38 1.59
N THR A 291 6.28 -35.64 1.55
CA THR A 291 5.13 -35.93 0.70
C THR A 291 5.09 -34.88 -0.40
N ASP A 292 5.38 -35.32 -1.62
CA ASP A 292 5.13 -34.60 -2.85
C ASP A 292 3.64 -34.75 -3.23
N THR A 293 2.95 -33.65 -3.53
CA THR A 293 1.69 -33.62 -4.30
C THR A 293 1.42 -32.17 -4.78
N PRO A 294 0.57 -31.95 -5.81
CA PRO A 294 0.98 -31.25 -7.01
C PRO A 294 0.44 -29.83 -7.06
N VAL A 295 1.21 -28.96 -7.71
CA VAL A 295 0.88 -27.58 -8.06
C VAL A 295 -0.20 -27.57 -9.15
N SER A 296 -1.28 -26.82 -8.94
CA SER A 296 -2.26 -26.45 -9.98
C SER A 296 -2.52 -24.94 -9.91
N SER A 297 -2.64 -24.34 -11.10
CA SER A 297 -2.86 -22.92 -11.41
C SER A 297 -1.59 -22.07 -11.49
N ILE A 298 -0.80 -22.33 -12.54
CA ILE A 298 0.29 -21.48 -13.02
C ILE A 298 -0.30 -20.44 -13.97
N CYS A 299 -0.16 -19.15 -13.64
CA CYS A 299 -0.29 -18.05 -14.59
C CYS A 299 0.91 -18.09 -15.54
N ILE A 300 0.68 -18.32 -16.83
CA ILE A 300 1.73 -18.32 -17.84
C ILE A 300 1.75 -16.95 -18.51
N ALA A 301 2.74 -16.12 -18.14
CA ALA A 301 3.22 -15.06 -19.02
C ALA A 301 3.87 -15.75 -20.23
N THR A 302 3.20 -15.72 -21.39
CA THR A 302 3.70 -16.42 -22.58
C THR A 302 4.64 -15.48 -23.32
N ARG A 303 5.94 -15.66 -23.13
CA ARG A 303 7.00 -15.02 -23.91
C ARG A 303 6.97 -15.61 -25.31
N ILE A 304 6.55 -14.85 -26.31
CA ILE A 304 6.60 -15.26 -27.72
C ILE A 304 7.80 -14.53 -28.36
N PRO A 305 8.89 -15.23 -28.72
CA PRO A 305 9.94 -14.64 -29.54
C PRO A 305 9.38 -14.39 -30.95
N ASN A 306 9.48 -13.16 -31.44
CA ASN A 306 9.14 -12.88 -32.83
C ASN A 306 10.07 -13.65 -33.80
N PRO A 307 9.54 -14.23 -34.89
CA PRO A 307 10.35 -14.86 -35.90
C PRO A 307 11.18 -13.82 -36.67
N LEU A 308 12.46 -14.15 -36.83
CA LEU A 308 13.48 -13.39 -37.54
C LEU A 308 12.99 -12.89 -38.91
N THR A 309 13.35 -11.64 -39.20
CA THR A 309 13.21 -10.92 -40.47
C THR A 309 13.65 -11.76 -41.69
N PRO A 310 12.96 -11.63 -42.85
CA PRO A 310 13.38 -12.31 -44.08
C PRO A 310 14.60 -11.61 -44.71
N PRO A 311 15.45 -12.33 -45.46
CA PRO A 311 16.69 -11.79 -46.00
C PRO A 311 16.43 -10.84 -47.18
N THR A 312 17.16 -9.73 -47.17
CA THR A 312 17.25 -8.74 -48.24
C THR A 312 17.83 -9.40 -49.51
N LEU A 313 17.01 -9.51 -50.57
CA LEU A 313 17.48 -9.86 -51.91
C LEU A 313 18.17 -8.65 -52.54
N HIS A 314 19.49 -8.71 -52.68
CA HIS A 314 20.24 -7.85 -53.58
C HIS A 314 20.01 -8.29 -55.03
N LEU A 315 19.26 -7.47 -55.79
CA LEU A 315 19.26 -7.53 -57.25
C LEU A 315 20.50 -6.81 -57.79
N LYS A 316 21.27 -7.52 -58.61
CA LYS A 316 22.19 -6.93 -59.60
C LYS A 316 21.42 -6.66 -60.89
#